data_AF-A0A9N8HU51-F1
#
_entry.id   AF-A0A9N8HU51-F1
#
_cell.length_a   1.000
_cell.length_b   1.000
_cell.length_c   1.000
_cell.angle_alpha   90.00
_cell.angle_beta   90.00
_cell.angle_gamma   90.00
#
_symmetry.space_group_name_H-M   'P 1'
#
loop_
_entity.id
_entity.type
_entity.pdbx_description
1 polymer ?
#
loop_
_entity_poly.entity_id
_entity_poly.type
_entity_poly.pdbx_seq_one_letter_code
_entity_poly.pdbx_strand_id
1 'polypeptide(L)'
;MIDIENPSTPPTKAKLSRDGPPLSPSHTATTFPSDGSPPTVTIDHKVSRSSRGVGGSLLLGMSKPVFALVAATVLATSGSAAWFFSEWLSIPGLKEQVSALEVEVTRLETQVVRLEHQVSRLSQEVDDLAFENDRYSMLNAQLNETAQEYQILNNQLNASTTRLESLNEQLGHSNGLFAELNAELSNQNQVYSSLNLELNQTQLELSALNDDLLSVVTFLNETSTNLQGNLESIVDFLAGQIDVNRFLVLETLENTYQQRTQSWDCGFRDFFLTEPFIQDPTVSIGSTELPSVLDFIESRLLTDLCLDLDDMQLYLQQTSGKTDLSDLTSNELIQGTSRYVTLVMEYYFGGNYGDDGGVSPEEWGEASYQCQNLQLPFLWS
;
A
#
# COMPACT_ATOMS: atom_id res chain seq x y z
N MET A 1 1.82 -14.11 -27.66
CA MET A 1 2.46 -15.42 -27.47
C MET A 1 3.78 -15.17 -26.76
N ILE A 2 3.69 -14.98 -25.44
CA ILE A 2 4.80 -14.87 -24.50
C ILE A 2 4.32 -15.70 -23.32
N ASP A 3 4.90 -16.88 -23.16
CA ASP A 3 4.60 -17.81 -22.09
C ASP A 3 5.21 -17.30 -20.79
N ILE A 4 4.38 -17.10 -19.77
CA ILE A 4 4.81 -16.85 -18.39
C ILE A 4 4.45 -18.10 -17.59
N GLU A 5 5.50 -18.84 -17.20
CA GLU A 5 5.44 -20.00 -16.33
C GLU A 5 4.86 -19.65 -14.94
N ASN A 6 3.94 -20.50 -14.52
CA ASN A 6 3.36 -20.56 -13.19
C ASN A 6 4.30 -21.32 -12.23
N PRO A 7 4.60 -20.82 -11.02
CA PRO A 7 5.12 -21.67 -9.95
C PRO A 7 4.02 -22.06 -8.95
N SER A 8 3.60 -23.32 -9.07
CA SER A 8 3.49 -24.32 -7.99
C SER A 8 3.17 -23.84 -6.56
N THR A 9 1.90 -24.09 -6.17
CA THR A 9 1.41 -24.64 -4.89
C THR A 9 2.30 -24.62 -3.63
N PRO A 10 1.82 -24.07 -2.49
CA PRO A 10 2.38 -24.30 -1.16
C PRO A 10 1.83 -25.60 -0.51
N PRO A 11 2.56 -26.22 0.42
CA PRO A 11 2.19 -27.51 0.99
C PRO A 11 1.08 -27.41 2.05
N THR A 12 0.34 -28.50 2.07
CA THR A 12 -0.81 -28.88 2.89
C THR A 12 -0.60 -28.66 4.39
N LYS A 13 -1.59 -28.03 5.02
CA LYS A 13 -1.74 -27.87 6.48
C LYS A 13 -1.79 -29.24 7.18
N ALA A 14 -0.84 -29.50 8.08
CA ALA A 14 -0.98 -30.53 9.09
C ALA A 14 -1.86 -30.01 10.23
N LYS A 15 -3.00 -30.68 10.42
CA LYS A 15 -3.99 -30.43 11.48
C LYS A 15 -3.55 -31.21 12.71
N LEU A 16 -2.95 -30.56 13.71
CA LEU A 16 -2.73 -31.16 15.02
C LEU A 16 -3.72 -30.54 16.03
N SER A 17 -4.84 -31.24 16.18
CA SER A 17 -5.80 -31.06 17.27
C SER A 17 -5.21 -31.71 18.52
N ARG A 18 -5.06 -30.96 19.62
CA ARG A 18 -4.98 -31.57 20.94
C ARG A 18 -5.63 -30.66 21.96
N ASP A 19 -6.87 -31.02 22.27
CA ASP A 19 -7.64 -30.57 23.41
C ASP A 19 -6.86 -30.78 24.71
N GLY A 20 -6.75 -29.71 25.49
CA GLY A 20 -6.39 -29.74 26.91
C GLY A 20 -7.57 -29.15 27.71
N PRO A 21 -8.02 -29.80 28.80
CA PRO A 21 -9.27 -29.47 29.49
C PRO A 21 -9.19 -28.18 30.32
N PRO A 22 -10.34 -27.58 30.67
CA PRO A 22 -10.39 -26.31 31.38
C PRO A 22 -10.16 -26.53 32.88
N LEU A 23 -9.17 -25.85 33.45
CA LEU A 23 -9.06 -25.72 34.90
C LEU A 23 -9.92 -24.54 35.35
N SER A 24 -11.01 -24.89 36.03
CA SER A 24 -11.91 -23.97 36.73
C SER A 24 -11.21 -23.24 37.89
N PRO A 25 -11.75 -22.07 38.30
CA PRO A 25 -11.18 -21.22 39.33
C PRO A 25 -11.64 -21.69 40.72
N SER A 26 -10.74 -21.67 41.71
CA SER A 26 -11.19 -21.77 43.08
C SER A 26 -10.20 -21.27 44.13
N HIS A 27 -10.80 -20.51 45.05
CA HIS A 27 -10.40 -20.21 46.42
C HIS A 27 -9.47 -19.01 46.67
N THR A 28 -10.14 -17.86 46.79
CA THR A 28 -10.11 -16.95 47.93
C THR A 28 -9.43 -17.54 49.17
N ALA A 29 -8.32 -16.93 49.60
CA ALA A 29 -7.70 -17.17 50.91
C ALA A 29 -7.44 -15.82 51.61
N THR A 30 -8.41 -15.48 52.44
CA THR A 30 -8.34 -14.89 53.78
C THR A 30 -7.05 -14.18 54.21
N THR A 31 -7.21 -12.87 54.40
CA THR A 31 -6.41 -11.95 55.21
C THR A 31 -6.21 -12.46 56.64
N PHE A 32 -4.97 -12.44 57.14
CA PHE A 32 -4.67 -12.41 58.58
C PHE A 32 -3.57 -11.37 58.85
N PRO A 33 -3.71 -10.54 59.90
CA PRO A 33 -2.70 -9.56 60.28
C PRO A 33 -1.65 -10.21 61.19
N SER A 34 -0.37 -9.98 60.92
CA SER A 34 0.73 -10.33 61.82
C SER A 34 1.29 -9.05 62.45
N ASP A 35 0.63 -8.63 63.52
CA ASP A 35 1.21 -7.76 64.55
C ASP A 35 2.07 -8.62 65.49
N GLY A 36 3.26 -8.14 65.83
CA GLY A 36 4.24 -8.93 66.58
C GLY A 36 5.63 -8.32 66.55
N SER A 37 5.80 -7.19 67.24
CA SER A 37 7.11 -6.62 67.54
C SER A 37 7.96 -7.59 68.38
N PRO A 38 9.26 -7.78 68.09
CA PRO A 38 10.16 -8.48 68.98
C PRO A 38 10.57 -7.57 70.17
N PRO A 39 10.73 -8.12 71.40
CA PRO A 39 11.12 -7.32 72.56
C PRO A 39 12.55 -6.78 72.40
N THR A 40 12.68 -5.46 72.52
CA THR A 40 13.96 -4.76 72.70
C THR A 40 14.51 -5.08 74.09
N VAL A 41 15.61 -5.84 74.16
CA VAL A 41 16.40 -5.97 75.39
C VAL A 41 17.55 -4.99 75.30
N THR A 42 17.38 -3.83 75.92
CA THR A 42 18.42 -2.83 76.17
C THR A 42 19.24 -3.29 77.38
N ILE A 43 20.49 -3.70 77.16
CA ILE A 43 21.47 -3.85 78.25
C ILE A 43 22.38 -2.62 78.21
N ASP A 44 22.14 -1.71 79.15
CA ASP A 44 22.99 -0.55 79.43
C ASP A 44 24.32 -1.03 80.04
N HIS A 45 25.39 -1.03 79.25
CA HIS A 45 26.75 -1.11 79.78
C HIS A 45 27.34 0.30 79.82
N LYS A 46 27.22 0.93 81.00
CA LYS A 46 27.93 2.14 81.42
C LYS A 46 29.43 1.85 81.48
N VAL A 47 30.13 2.04 80.36
CA VAL A 47 31.60 2.05 80.31
C VAL A 47 32.10 3.39 80.86
N SER A 48 32.37 3.45 82.16
CA SER A 48 33.20 4.51 82.73
C SER A 48 34.67 4.18 82.47
N ARG A 49 35.23 4.77 81.41
CA ARG A 49 36.69 4.99 81.33
C ARG A 49 37.08 5.96 82.45
N SER A 50 37.99 5.55 83.32
CA SER A 50 38.74 6.42 84.21
C SER A 50 40.22 6.15 84.00
N SER A 51 40.83 7.03 83.22
CA SER A 51 42.26 7.28 83.19
C SER A 51 42.65 8.16 84.40
N ARG A 52 43.73 7.76 85.09
CA ARG A 52 44.67 8.56 85.92
C ARG A 52 45.47 7.55 86.73
N GLY A 53 46.80 7.49 86.70
CA GLY A 53 47.75 8.58 86.56
C GLY A 53 48.07 9.13 87.94
N VAL A 54 49.37 9.19 88.26
CA VAL A 54 49.97 9.82 89.46
C VAL A 54 49.78 8.96 90.71
N GLY A 55 50.79 8.46 91.41
CA GLY A 55 52.08 9.00 91.83
C GLY A 55 52.44 8.11 93.03
N GLY A 56 53.65 7.62 93.17
CA GLY A 56 54.77 8.45 93.55
C GLY A 56 55.01 8.25 95.03
N SER A 57 56.27 7.91 95.34
CA SER A 57 56.87 8.03 96.67
C SER A 57 56.35 7.05 97.73
N LEU A 58 57.16 6.55 98.65
CA LEU A 58 58.57 6.65 98.96
C LEU A 58 58.70 5.82 100.26
N LEU A 59 59.95 5.57 100.65
CA LEU A 59 60.39 5.62 102.05
C LEU A 59 60.21 4.38 102.94
N LEU A 60 61.40 3.95 103.39
CA LEU A 60 61.77 3.39 104.70
C LEU A 60 61.52 1.89 104.84
N GLY A 61 62.51 1.06 105.15
CA GLY A 61 63.78 1.35 105.79
C GLY A 61 63.95 0.45 107.01
N MET A 62 65.21 0.09 107.25
CA MET A 62 65.75 -0.43 108.51
C MET A 62 65.40 -1.91 108.80
N SER A 63 66.25 -2.75 109.36
CA SER A 63 67.67 -2.70 109.74
C SER A 63 68.01 -4.10 110.30
N LYS A 64 69.09 -4.74 109.85
CA LYS A 64 69.93 -5.53 110.78
C LYS A 64 70.58 -4.50 111.72
N PRO A 65 70.87 -4.70 113.04
CA PRO A 65 71.47 -5.90 113.65
C PRO A 65 71.04 -6.11 115.15
N VAL A 66 71.85 -6.86 115.92
CA VAL A 66 71.83 -6.95 117.42
C VAL A 66 70.89 -8.00 118.03
N PHE A 67 71.29 -9.27 117.94
CA PHE A 67 71.21 -10.20 119.08
C PHE A 67 72.46 -11.10 119.13
N ALA A 68 73.61 -10.50 118.80
CA ALA A 68 74.83 -10.85 119.52
C ALA A 68 74.73 -10.21 120.91
N LEU A 69 75.35 -10.84 121.92
CA LEU A 69 75.79 -10.22 123.18
C LEU A 69 74.93 -10.29 124.46
N VAL A 70 73.79 -11.01 124.52
CA VAL A 70 73.07 -11.19 125.82
C VAL A 70 72.82 -12.65 126.25
N ALA A 71 72.78 -13.63 125.34
CA ALA A 71 72.67 -15.04 125.76
C ALA A 71 74.03 -15.74 125.98
N ALA A 72 75.13 -15.15 125.49
CA ALA A 72 76.50 -15.67 125.64
C ALA A 72 77.22 -15.21 126.93
N THR A 73 76.56 -14.42 127.79
CA THR A 73 77.17 -13.76 128.96
C THR A 73 76.45 -14.01 130.29
N VAL A 74 75.42 -14.87 130.34
CA VAL A 74 74.64 -15.09 131.59
C VAL A 74 74.70 -16.51 132.17
N LEU A 75 75.21 -17.55 131.50
CA LEU A 75 75.33 -18.88 132.15
C LEU A 75 76.64 -19.64 131.87
N ALA A 76 77.74 -18.90 131.72
CA ALA A 76 79.11 -19.41 131.90
C ALA A 76 79.67 -19.11 133.32
N THR A 77 78.85 -18.57 134.22
CA THR A 77 79.26 -18.12 135.58
C THR A 77 78.38 -18.65 136.72
N SER A 78 77.63 -19.72 136.48
CA SER A 78 77.02 -20.57 137.51
C SER A 78 77.07 -22.02 136.99
N GLY A 79 78.13 -22.78 137.22
CA GLY A 79 78.56 -23.14 138.57
C GLY A 79 77.61 -24.23 139.07
N SER A 80 78.02 -25.49 138.93
CA SER A 80 77.78 -26.48 139.99
C SER A 80 76.32 -26.76 140.43
N ALA A 81 75.31 -26.43 139.61
CA ALA A 81 73.90 -26.59 139.97
C ALA A 81 73.11 -27.60 139.09
N ALA A 82 73.76 -28.25 138.12
CA ALA A 82 73.16 -29.35 137.36
C ALA A 82 72.92 -30.62 138.21
N TRP A 83 73.52 -30.70 139.41
CA TRP A 83 73.24 -31.73 140.42
C TRP A 83 72.30 -31.25 141.53
N PHE A 84 72.04 -29.93 141.64
CA PHE A 84 71.15 -29.36 142.65
C PHE A 84 69.76 -28.98 142.10
N PHE A 85 69.59 -28.80 140.78
CA PHE A 85 68.28 -28.57 140.14
C PHE A 85 67.65 -29.81 139.49
N SER A 86 68.35 -30.94 139.39
CA SER A 86 67.74 -32.23 138.99
C SER A 86 66.78 -32.79 140.06
N GLU A 87 66.95 -32.39 141.32
CA GLU A 87 66.13 -32.84 142.46
C GLU A 87 65.19 -31.74 143.03
N TRP A 88 65.50 -30.44 142.84
CA TRP A 88 64.74 -29.32 143.45
C TRP A 88 63.73 -28.61 142.52
N LEU A 89 63.87 -28.75 141.19
CA LEU A 89 62.88 -28.28 140.21
C LEU A 89 62.02 -29.42 139.65
N SER A 90 61.77 -30.46 140.45
CA SER A 90 60.51 -31.19 140.38
C SER A 90 59.40 -30.30 140.94
N ILE A 91 59.08 -29.19 140.27
CA ILE A 91 57.80 -28.51 140.49
C ILE A 91 56.75 -29.43 139.85
N PRO A 92 55.88 -30.07 140.66
CA PRO A 92 54.73 -30.76 140.12
C PRO A 92 53.86 -29.70 139.46
N GLY A 93 53.72 -29.76 138.14
CA GLY A 93 52.88 -28.84 137.37
C GLY A 93 53.61 -28.03 136.29
N LEU A 94 54.92 -27.75 136.37
CA LEU A 94 55.60 -27.01 135.29
C LEU A 94 55.92 -27.91 134.09
N LYS A 95 56.30 -29.17 134.36
CA LYS A 95 56.41 -30.22 133.34
C LYS A 95 55.05 -30.50 132.69
N GLU A 96 53.97 -30.33 133.45
CA GLU A 96 52.59 -30.48 133.00
C GLU A 96 52.15 -29.28 132.15
N GLN A 97 52.51 -28.05 132.53
CA GLN A 97 52.26 -26.85 131.72
C GLN A 97 53.09 -26.84 130.43
N VAL A 98 54.36 -27.24 130.47
CA VAL A 98 55.20 -27.38 129.27
C VAL A 98 54.67 -28.50 128.38
N SER A 99 54.26 -29.64 128.95
CA SER A 99 53.62 -30.71 128.18
C SER A 99 52.26 -30.30 127.62
N ALA A 100 51.46 -29.51 128.34
CA ALA A 100 50.18 -28.98 127.86
C ALA A 100 50.36 -27.94 126.75
N LEU A 101 51.39 -27.09 126.87
CA LEU A 101 51.75 -26.12 125.84
C LEU A 101 52.34 -26.81 124.62
N GLU A 102 53.13 -27.87 124.80
CA GLU A 102 53.64 -28.72 123.71
C GLU A 102 52.47 -29.38 122.97
N VAL A 103 51.50 -29.95 123.69
CA VAL A 103 50.25 -30.46 123.11
C VAL A 103 49.48 -29.37 122.37
N GLU A 104 49.42 -28.15 122.91
CA GLU A 104 48.74 -27.04 122.26
C GLU A 104 49.49 -26.56 121.01
N VAL A 105 50.82 -26.50 121.03
CA VAL A 105 51.64 -26.19 119.85
C VAL A 105 51.44 -27.26 118.79
N THR A 106 51.47 -28.55 119.14
CA THR A 106 51.17 -29.64 118.18
C THR A 106 49.73 -29.54 117.65
N ARG A 107 48.77 -29.10 118.48
CA ARG A 107 47.39 -28.85 118.05
C ARG A 107 47.30 -27.66 117.08
N LEU A 108 48.02 -26.57 117.34
CA LEU A 108 48.06 -25.43 116.43
C LEU A 108 48.80 -25.78 115.14
N GLU A 109 49.91 -26.52 115.20
CA GLU A 109 50.64 -27.02 114.03
C GLU A 109 49.73 -27.88 113.15
N THR A 110 48.99 -28.82 113.75
CA THR A 110 48.02 -29.64 113.00
C THR A 110 46.87 -28.81 112.43
N GLN A 111 46.46 -27.72 113.08
CA GLN A 111 45.51 -26.76 112.52
C GLN A 111 46.09 -25.96 111.35
N VAL A 112 47.33 -25.49 111.47
CA VAL A 112 48.04 -24.77 110.40
C VAL A 112 48.20 -25.66 109.17
N VAL A 113 48.67 -26.90 109.34
CA VAL A 113 48.78 -27.88 108.24
C VAL A 113 47.42 -28.15 107.57
N ARG A 114 46.33 -28.24 108.37
CA ARG A 114 44.99 -28.41 107.82
C ARG A 114 44.53 -27.19 107.03
N LEU A 115 44.79 -25.98 107.53
CA LEU A 115 44.47 -24.72 106.87
C LEU A 115 45.30 -24.56 105.58
N GLU A 116 46.59 -24.90 105.60
CA GLU A 116 47.45 -24.92 104.42
C GLU A 116 46.91 -25.86 103.35
N HIS A 117 46.47 -27.06 103.72
CA HIS A 117 45.80 -27.98 102.80
C HIS A 117 44.49 -27.40 102.24
N GLN A 118 43.68 -26.72 103.07
CA GLN A 118 42.46 -26.06 102.60
C GLN A 118 42.75 -24.91 101.63
N VAL A 119 43.74 -24.07 101.93
CA VAL A 119 44.19 -22.97 101.06
C VAL A 119 44.73 -23.51 99.75
N SER A 120 45.55 -24.58 99.79
CA SER A 120 46.10 -25.22 98.59
C SER A 120 44.98 -25.77 97.69
N ARG A 121 44.00 -26.48 98.26
CA ARG A 121 42.86 -26.99 97.50
C ARG A 121 41.99 -25.88 96.93
N LEU A 122 41.73 -24.83 97.70
CA LEU A 122 40.96 -23.69 97.24
C LEU A 122 41.69 -22.91 96.15
N SER A 123 43.01 -22.78 96.25
CA SER A 123 43.84 -22.18 95.19
C SER A 123 43.72 -22.96 93.89
N GLN A 124 43.78 -24.29 93.95
CA GLN A 124 43.59 -25.14 92.78
C GLN A 124 42.18 -24.97 92.18
N GLU A 125 41.15 -24.91 93.01
CA GLU A 125 39.77 -24.67 92.56
C GLU A 125 39.61 -23.30 91.89
N VAL A 126 40.29 -22.25 92.40
CA VAL A 126 40.32 -20.92 91.77
C VAL A 126 41.03 -20.97 90.41
N ASP A 127 42.14 -21.70 90.29
CA ASP A 127 42.86 -21.86 89.02
C ASP A 127 42.01 -22.63 87.99
N ASP A 128 41.32 -23.70 88.41
CA ASP A 128 40.41 -24.47 87.56
C ASP A 128 39.22 -23.60 87.09
N LEU A 129 38.64 -22.80 88.00
CA LEU A 129 37.57 -21.86 87.66
C LEU A 129 38.05 -20.75 86.71
N ALA A 130 39.29 -20.26 86.89
CA ALA A 130 39.89 -19.27 86.01
C ALA A 130 40.05 -19.83 84.58
N PHE A 131 40.56 -21.06 84.46
CA PHE A 131 40.67 -21.75 83.17
C PHE A 131 39.31 -21.95 82.50
N GLU A 132 38.29 -22.35 83.27
CA GLU A 132 36.94 -22.53 82.75
C GLU A 132 36.33 -21.19 82.28
N ASN A 133 36.59 -20.10 82.99
CA ASN A 133 36.17 -18.76 82.60
C ASN A 133 36.85 -18.31 81.29
N ASP A 134 38.15 -18.57 81.13
CA ASP A 134 38.86 -18.31 79.86
C ASP A 134 38.26 -19.11 78.70
N ARG A 135 37.88 -20.38 78.94
CA ARG A 135 37.19 -21.22 77.97
C ARG A 135 35.83 -20.63 77.58
N TYR A 136 35.03 -20.20 78.56
CA TYR A 136 33.74 -19.55 78.28
C TYR A 136 33.90 -18.23 77.54
N SER A 137 34.92 -17.44 77.87
CA SER A 137 35.25 -16.19 77.17
C SER A 137 35.54 -16.45 75.69
N MET A 138 36.34 -17.49 75.38
CA MET A 138 36.65 -17.88 74.01
C MET A 138 35.42 -18.38 73.26
N LEU A 139 34.59 -19.22 73.89
CA LEU A 139 33.35 -19.70 73.29
C LEU A 139 32.37 -18.55 73.00
N ASN A 140 32.27 -17.58 73.91
CA ASN A 140 31.44 -16.40 73.73
C ASN A 140 31.97 -15.52 72.58
N ALA A 141 33.28 -15.40 72.42
CA ALA A 141 33.89 -14.72 71.29
C ALA A 141 33.56 -15.41 69.95
N GLN A 142 33.67 -16.75 69.89
CA GLN A 142 33.30 -17.52 68.71
C GLN A 142 31.81 -17.40 68.37
N LEU A 143 30.93 -17.50 69.38
CA LEU A 143 29.49 -17.33 69.20
C LEU A 143 29.16 -15.93 68.64
N ASN A 144 29.83 -14.90 69.14
CA ASN A 144 29.66 -13.54 68.66
C ASN A 144 30.16 -13.36 67.21
N GLU A 145 31.27 -14.00 66.83
CA GLU A 145 31.75 -14.03 65.44
C GLU A 145 30.74 -14.71 64.51
N THR A 146 30.28 -15.91 64.87
CA THR A 146 29.25 -16.63 64.10
C THR A 146 27.95 -15.82 63.99
N ALA A 147 27.54 -15.11 65.05
CA ALA A 147 26.38 -14.23 65.00
C ALA A 147 26.56 -13.07 64.01
N GLN A 148 27.75 -12.50 63.90
CA GLN A 148 28.06 -11.46 62.91
C GLN A 148 28.05 -12.01 61.48
N GLU A 149 28.60 -13.21 61.26
CA GLU A 149 28.54 -13.87 59.95
C GLU A 149 27.10 -14.10 59.49
N TYR A 150 26.22 -14.57 60.39
CA TYR A 150 24.80 -14.73 60.09
C TYR A 150 24.12 -13.39 59.75
N GLN A 151 24.46 -12.31 60.44
CA GLN A 151 23.93 -10.97 60.11
C GLN A 151 24.37 -10.51 58.72
N ILE A 152 25.65 -10.71 58.37
CA ILE A 152 26.17 -10.37 57.03
C ILE A 152 25.44 -11.18 55.95
N LEU A 153 25.31 -12.49 56.15
CA LEU A 153 24.62 -13.37 55.20
C LEU A 153 23.15 -12.97 55.04
N ASN A 154 22.47 -12.65 56.14
CA ASN A 154 21.08 -12.20 56.10
C ASN A 154 20.92 -10.89 55.31
N ASN A 155 21.85 -9.94 55.50
CA ASN A 155 21.85 -8.69 54.74
C ASN A 155 22.10 -8.92 53.25
N GLN A 156 23.02 -9.82 52.90
CA GLN A 156 23.28 -10.21 51.50
C GLN A 156 22.06 -10.88 50.86
N LEU A 157 21.39 -11.78 51.60
CA LEU A 157 20.16 -12.42 51.15
C LEU A 157 19.06 -11.39 50.88
N ASN A 158 18.85 -10.46 51.81
CA ASN A 158 17.84 -9.41 51.65
C ASN A 158 18.14 -8.49 50.45
N ALA A 159 19.41 -8.14 50.23
CA ALA A 159 19.83 -7.37 49.06
C ALA A 159 19.59 -8.14 47.74
N SER A 160 19.85 -9.45 47.71
CA SER A 160 19.54 -10.30 46.56
C SER A 160 18.05 -10.39 46.29
N THR A 161 17.22 -10.52 47.34
CA THR A 161 15.75 -10.54 47.22
C THR A 161 15.24 -9.25 46.58
N THR A 162 15.68 -8.09 47.11
CA THR A 162 15.31 -6.78 46.56
C THR A 162 15.71 -6.65 45.08
N ARG A 163 16.88 -7.18 44.70
CA ARG A 163 17.34 -7.16 43.30
C ARG A 163 16.48 -8.06 42.40
N LEU A 164 16.07 -9.24 42.88
CA LEU A 164 15.18 -10.13 42.14
C LEU A 164 13.78 -9.52 41.95
N GLU A 165 13.25 -8.85 42.97
CA GLU A 165 11.98 -8.12 42.88
C GLU A 165 12.04 -7.04 41.80
N SER A 166 13.08 -6.21 41.80
CA SER A 166 13.27 -5.18 40.77
C SER A 166 13.41 -5.76 39.36
N LEU A 167 14.13 -6.88 39.20
CA LEU A 167 14.22 -7.57 37.90
C LEU A 167 12.88 -8.14 37.46
N ASN A 168 12.08 -8.67 38.38
CA ASN A 168 10.75 -9.20 38.09
C ASN A 168 9.79 -8.10 37.65
N GLU A 169 9.84 -6.93 38.29
CA GLU A 169 9.07 -5.75 37.86
C GLU A 169 9.47 -5.27 36.46
N GLN A 170 10.78 -5.20 36.18
CA GLN A 170 11.29 -4.82 34.86
C GLN A 170 10.85 -5.82 33.77
N LEU A 171 10.91 -7.12 34.07
CA LEU A 171 10.44 -8.16 33.14
C LEU A 171 8.93 -8.05 32.91
N GLY A 172 8.15 -7.78 33.96
CA GLY A 172 6.71 -7.52 33.87
C GLY A 172 6.39 -6.33 32.98
N HIS A 173 7.12 -5.22 33.15
CA HIS A 173 6.99 -4.04 32.31
C HIS A 173 7.32 -4.32 30.84
N SER A 174 8.44 -5.01 30.58
CA SER A 174 8.84 -5.39 29.21
C SER A 174 7.80 -6.30 28.55
N ASN A 175 7.24 -7.27 29.28
CA ASN A 175 6.18 -8.13 28.77
C ASN A 175 4.91 -7.35 28.44
N GLY A 176 4.57 -6.34 29.26
CA GLY A 176 3.46 -5.42 28.97
C GLY A 176 3.64 -4.68 27.65
N LEU A 177 4.83 -4.10 27.43
CA LEU A 177 5.15 -3.41 26.18
C LEU A 177 5.10 -4.34 24.96
N PHE A 178 5.58 -5.59 25.09
CA PHE A 178 5.47 -6.57 24.01
C PHE A 178 4.03 -6.96 23.70
N ALA A 179 3.18 -7.07 24.72
CA ALA A 179 1.76 -7.35 24.51
C ALA A 179 1.05 -6.21 23.78
N GLU A 180 1.34 -4.96 24.16
CA GLU A 180 0.82 -3.76 23.48
C GLU A 180 1.28 -3.68 22.02
N LEU A 181 2.57 -3.90 21.77
CA LEU A 181 3.13 -3.89 20.41
C LEU A 181 2.51 -4.99 19.53
N ASN A 182 2.29 -6.19 20.08
CA ASN A 182 1.63 -7.27 19.36
C ASN A 182 0.17 -6.95 19.03
N ALA A 183 -0.55 -6.30 19.96
CA ALA A 183 -1.92 -5.85 19.71
C ALA A 183 -1.97 -4.80 18.59
N GLU A 184 -1.05 -3.84 18.60
CA GLU A 184 -0.95 -2.81 17.57
C GLU A 184 -0.61 -3.42 16.19
N LEU A 185 0.36 -4.33 16.13
CA LEU A 185 0.72 -5.01 14.89
C LEU A 185 -0.46 -5.85 14.35
N SER A 186 -1.22 -6.49 15.24
CA SER A 186 -2.44 -7.22 14.85
C SER A 186 -3.50 -6.27 14.28
N ASN A 187 -3.71 -5.10 14.90
CA ASN A 187 -4.64 -4.09 14.41
C ASN A 187 -4.22 -3.57 13.03
N GLN A 188 -2.95 -3.23 12.85
CA GLN A 188 -2.41 -2.80 11.55
C GLN A 188 -2.59 -3.86 10.46
N ASN A 189 -2.35 -5.13 10.76
CA ASN A 189 -2.60 -6.23 9.81
C ASN A 189 -4.08 -6.32 9.39
N GLN A 190 -5.02 -6.10 10.30
CA GLN A 190 -6.45 -6.07 9.97
C GLN A 190 -6.81 -4.87 9.07
N VAL A 191 -6.23 -3.69 9.35
CA VAL A 191 -6.39 -2.50 8.51
C VAL A 191 -5.86 -2.76 7.09
N TYR A 192 -4.65 -3.29 6.96
CA TYR A 192 -4.08 -3.63 5.65
C TYR A 192 -4.90 -4.67 4.90
N SER A 193 -5.42 -5.69 5.59
CA SER A 193 -6.31 -6.68 4.97
C SER A 193 -7.59 -6.05 4.44
N SER A 194 -8.16 -5.09 5.17
CA SER A 194 -9.38 -4.39 4.77
C SER A 194 -9.14 -3.49 3.56
N LEU A 195 -8.04 -2.72 3.58
CA LEU A 195 -7.63 -1.88 2.47
C LEU A 195 -7.35 -2.70 1.20
N ASN A 196 -6.72 -3.87 1.33
CA ASN A 196 -6.45 -4.74 0.19
C ASN A 196 -7.73 -5.31 -0.43
N LEU A 197 -8.77 -5.55 0.38
CA LEU A 197 -10.09 -5.96 -0.11
C LEU A 197 -10.78 -4.82 -0.86
N GLU A 198 -10.74 -3.60 -0.32
CA GLU A 198 -11.28 -2.40 -0.97
C GLU A 198 -10.56 -2.10 -2.31
N LEU A 199 -9.23 -2.23 -2.33
CA LEU A 199 -8.45 -2.05 -3.56
C LEU A 199 -8.84 -3.08 -4.64
N ASN A 200 -9.06 -4.33 -4.27
CA ASN A 200 -9.51 -5.36 -5.22
C ASN A 200 -10.94 -5.07 -5.73
N GLN A 201 -11.83 -4.60 -4.85
CA GLN A 201 -13.18 -4.21 -5.24
C GLN A 201 -13.18 -3.05 -6.25
N THR A 202 -12.40 -2.00 -5.99
CA THR A 202 -12.26 -0.87 -6.93
C THR A 202 -11.63 -1.28 -8.26
N GLN A 203 -10.69 -2.24 -8.25
CA GLN A 203 -10.15 -2.82 -9.48
C GLN A 203 -11.21 -3.55 -10.31
N LEU A 204 -12.10 -4.33 -9.67
CA LEU A 204 -13.20 -5.02 -10.35
C LEU A 204 -14.21 -4.03 -10.95
N GLU A 205 -14.56 -2.98 -10.20
CA GLU A 205 -15.45 -1.92 -10.67
C GLU A 205 -14.89 -1.18 -11.88
N LEU A 206 -13.59 -0.85 -11.86
CA LEU A 206 -12.93 -0.21 -12.99
C LEU A 206 -12.87 -1.12 -14.22
N SER A 207 -12.69 -2.43 -14.02
CA SER A 207 -12.73 -3.41 -15.11
C SER A 207 -14.11 -3.48 -15.75
N ALA A 208 -15.17 -3.56 -14.94
CA ALA A 208 -16.54 -3.59 -15.43
C ALA A 208 -16.89 -2.31 -16.22
N LEU A 209 -16.48 -1.13 -15.72
CA LEU A 209 -16.69 0.13 -16.41
C LEU A 209 -15.95 0.19 -17.76
N ASN A 210 -14.74 -0.37 -17.85
CA ASN A 210 -14.01 -0.45 -19.11
C ASN A 210 -14.70 -1.39 -20.12
N ASP A 211 -15.25 -2.52 -19.67
CA ASP A 211 -16.00 -3.44 -20.51
C ASP A 211 -17.29 -2.78 -21.05
N ASP A 212 -18.00 -2.05 -20.19
CA ASP A 212 -19.18 -1.26 -20.58
C ASP A 212 -18.83 -0.18 -21.62
N LEU A 213 -17.73 0.55 -21.41
CA LEU A 213 -17.27 1.57 -22.34
C LEU A 213 -16.91 0.96 -23.70
N LEU A 214 -16.25 -0.21 -23.72
CA LEU A 214 -15.91 -0.92 -24.94
C LEU A 214 -17.19 -1.35 -25.69
N SER A 215 -18.20 -1.83 -24.97
CA SER A 215 -19.50 -2.19 -25.55
C SER A 215 -20.16 -0.98 -26.25
N VAL A 216 -20.17 0.19 -25.61
CA VAL A 216 -20.70 1.42 -26.19
C VAL A 216 -19.92 1.82 -27.45
N VAL A 217 -18.59 1.76 -27.41
CA VAL A 217 -17.75 2.10 -28.57
C VAL A 217 -18.00 1.16 -29.73
N THR A 218 -18.10 -0.15 -29.49
CA THR A 218 -18.43 -1.13 -30.53
C THR A 218 -19.80 -0.86 -31.14
N PHE A 219 -20.82 -0.60 -30.32
CA PHE A 219 -22.16 -0.25 -30.81
C PHE A 219 -22.16 1.02 -31.68
N LEU A 220 -21.46 2.07 -31.25
CA LEU A 220 -21.34 3.31 -32.03
C LEU A 220 -20.63 3.08 -33.36
N ASN A 221 -19.57 2.27 -33.36
CA ASN A 221 -18.83 1.93 -34.59
C ASN A 221 -19.72 1.16 -35.58
N GLU A 222 -20.44 0.14 -35.12
CA GLU A 222 -21.38 -0.63 -35.94
C GLU A 222 -22.49 0.26 -36.51
N THR A 223 -23.07 1.14 -35.68
CA THR A 223 -24.10 2.10 -36.11
C THR A 223 -23.56 3.06 -37.17
N SER A 224 -22.34 3.58 -36.99
CA SER A 224 -21.71 4.48 -37.96
C SER A 224 -21.49 3.80 -39.31
N THR A 225 -20.97 2.57 -39.33
CA THR A 225 -20.78 1.81 -40.57
C THR A 225 -22.10 1.51 -41.26
N ASN A 226 -23.15 1.17 -40.50
CA ASN A 226 -24.48 0.91 -41.07
C ASN A 226 -25.08 2.19 -41.70
N LEU A 227 -25.00 3.33 -41.00
CA LEU A 227 -25.46 4.61 -41.52
C LEU A 227 -24.72 5.03 -42.80
N GLN A 228 -23.40 4.80 -42.86
CA GLN A 228 -22.61 5.08 -44.05
C GLN A 228 -23.08 4.24 -45.24
N GLY A 229 -23.28 2.94 -45.06
CA GLY A 229 -23.79 2.06 -46.12
C GLY A 229 -25.20 2.42 -46.58
N ASN A 230 -26.08 2.81 -45.65
CA ASN A 230 -27.43 3.26 -46.01
C ASN A 230 -27.41 4.57 -46.80
N LEU A 231 -26.54 5.52 -46.45
CA LEU A 231 -26.42 6.78 -47.17
C LEU A 231 -25.90 6.57 -48.59
N GLU A 232 -24.88 5.72 -48.77
CA GLU A 232 -24.36 5.33 -50.08
C GLU A 232 -25.46 4.70 -50.95
N SER A 233 -26.23 3.76 -50.39
CA SER A 233 -27.36 3.15 -51.10
C SER A 233 -28.46 4.15 -51.49
N ILE A 234 -28.73 5.16 -50.66
CA ILE A 234 -29.70 6.23 -50.98
C ILE A 234 -29.15 7.11 -52.11
N VAL A 235 -27.88 7.49 -52.06
CA VAL A 235 -27.23 8.30 -53.10
C VAL A 235 -27.25 7.56 -54.44
N ASP A 236 -26.89 6.28 -54.45
CA ASP A 236 -26.91 5.45 -55.66
C ASP A 236 -28.32 5.30 -56.22
N PHE A 237 -29.32 5.10 -55.35
CA PHE A 237 -30.73 5.04 -55.78
C PHE A 237 -31.19 6.37 -56.39
N LEU A 238 -30.85 7.50 -55.77
CA LEU A 238 -31.22 8.83 -56.28
C LEU A 238 -30.50 9.15 -57.60
N ALA A 239 -29.22 8.80 -57.73
CA ALA A 239 -28.48 8.94 -58.97
C ALA A 239 -29.13 8.12 -60.10
N GLY A 240 -29.46 6.85 -59.83
CA GLY A 240 -30.17 6.01 -60.79
C GLY A 240 -31.56 6.55 -61.16
N GLN A 241 -32.31 7.13 -60.22
CA GLN A 241 -33.59 7.78 -60.52
C GLN A 241 -33.42 9.03 -61.40
N ILE A 242 -32.36 9.81 -61.19
CA ILE A 242 -32.05 10.98 -62.03
C ILE A 242 -31.73 10.52 -63.45
N ASP A 243 -30.90 9.50 -63.62
CA ASP A 243 -30.54 8.97 -64.94
C ASP A 243 -31.75 8.42 -65.70
N VAL A 244 -32.63 7.67 -65.03
CA VAL A 244 -33.87 7.16 -65.63
C VAL A 244 -34.79 8.30 -66.05
N ASN A 245 -34.96 9.31 -65.19
CA ASN A 245 -35.80 10.46 -65.52
C ASN A 245 -35.22 11.28 -66.67
N ARG A 246 -33.89 11.47 -66.71
CA ARG A 246 -33.19 12.13 -67.81
C ARG A 246 -33.42 11.40 -69.13
N PHE A 247 -33.24 10.08 -69.14
CA PHE A 247 -33.47 9.26 -70.32
C PHE A 247 -34.91 9.37 -70.82
N LEU A 248 -35.89 9.29 -69.91
CA LEU A 248 -37.31 9.40 -70.27
C LEU A 248 -37.67 10.76 -70.87
N VAL A 249 -37.11 11.85 -70.34
CA VAL A 249 -37.34 13.20 -70.88
C VAL A 249 -36.72 13.33 -72.27
N LEU A 250 -35.50 12.82 -72.47
CA LEU A 250 -34.84 12.81 -73.79
C LEU A 250 -35.62 12.00 -74.81
N GLU A 251 -36.05 10.80 -74.46
CA GLU A 251 -36.86 9.95 -75.35
C GLU A 251 -38.20 10.63 -75.68
N THR A 252 -38.82 11.31 -74.72
CA THR A 252 -40.06 12.09 -74.96
C THR A 252 -39.81 13.28 -75.88
N LEU A 253 -38.67 13.96 -75.71
CA LEU A 253 -38.28 15.10 -76.54
C LEU A 253 -37.97 14.66 -77.98
N GLU A 254 -37.21 13.59 -78.14
CA GLU A 254 -36.91 12.98 -79.44
C GLU A 254 -38.20 12.61 -80.17
N ASN A 255 -39.10 11.89 -79.50
CA ASN A 255 -40.41 11.53 -80.08
C ASN A 255 -41.22 12.77 -80.48
N THR A 256 -41.16 13.84 -79.68
CA THR A 256 -41.83 15.10 -80.01
C THR A 256 -41.25 15.72 -81.28
N TYR A 257 -39.93 15.72 -81.44
CA TYR A 257 -39.27 16.28 -82.62
C TYR A 257 -39.51 15.39 -83.84
N GLN A 258 -39.45 14.07 -83.70
CA GLN A 258 -39.83 13.12 -84.75
C GLN A 258 -41.28 13.33 -85.20
N GLN A 259 -42.22 13.57 -84.29
CA GLN A 259 -43.62 13.83 -84.68
C GLN A 259 -43.81 15.15 -85.42
N ARG A 260 -43.08 16.22 -85.03
CA ARG A 260 -43.15 17.52 -85.72
C ARG A 260 -42.56 17.46 -87.12
N THR A 261 -41.52 16.66 -87.29
CA THR A 261 -40.83 16.45 -88.56
C THR A 261 -41.54 15.42 -89.43
N GLN A 262 -42.33 14.51 -88.86
CA GLN A 262 -43.22 13.67 -89.64
C GLN A 262 -44.36 14.52 -90.21
N SER A 263 -44.68 14.33 -91.49
CA SER A 263 -45.80 14.98 -92.21
C SER A 263 -45.67 16.48 -92.49
N TRP A 264 -44.52 17.12 -92.23
CA TRP A 264 -44.33 18.52 -92.60
C TRP A 264 -44.50 18.73 -94.12
N ASP A 265 -44.08 17.76 -94.91
CA ASP A 265 -44.15 17.75 -96.38
C ASP A 265 -45.60 17.65 -96.88
N CYS A 266 -46.46 16.90 -96.18
CA CYS A 266 -47.88 16.85 -96.46
C CYS A 266 -48.53 18.21 -96.20
N GLY A 267 -48.24 18.81 -95.04
CA GLY A 267 -48.71 20.17 -94.72
C GLY A 267 -48.21 21.23 -95.71
N PHE A 268 -46.96 21.10 -96.16
CA PHE A 268 -46.37 21.95 -97.20
C PHE A 268 -47.13 21.84 -98.52
N ARG A 269 -47.40 20.62 -99.00
CA ARG A 269 -48.15 20.38 -100.24
C ARG A 269 -49.58 20.88 -100.15
N ASP A 270 -50.23 20.72 -99.01
CA ASP A 270 -51.59 21.21 -98.78
C ASP A 270 -51.66 22.73 -98.75
N PHE A 271 -50.69 23.39 -98.10
CA PHE A 271 -50.64 24.85 -98.00
C PHE A 271 -50.44 25.53 -99.37
N PHE A 272 -49.59 24.94 -100.21
CA PHE A 272 -49.26 25.46 -101.56
C PHE A 272 -49.98 24.72 -102.69
N LEU A 273 -51.09 24.03 -102.42
CA LEU A 273 -51.76 23.14 -103.38
C LEU A 273 -52.10 23.79 -104.73
N THR A 274 -52.38 25.10 -104.72
CA THR A 274 -52.73 25.87 -105.93
C THR A 274 -51.53 26.34 -106.73
N GLU A 275 -50.32 26.24 -106.18
CA GLU A 275 -49.12 26.78 -106.79
C GLU A 275 -48.60 25.90 -107.93
N PRO A 276 -48.11 26.48 -109.05
CA PRO A 276 -47.65 25.71 -110.21
C PRO A 276 -46.52 24.73 -109.88
N PHE A 277 -45.60 25.13 -109.00
CA PHE A 277 -44.45 24.31 -108.60
C PHE A 277 -44.83 23.10 -107.73
N ILE A 278 -46.03 23.08 -107.14
CA ILE A 278 -46.56 21.90 -106.43
C ILE A 278 -47.26 20.94 -107.40
N GLN A 279 -47.98 21.48 -108.39
CA GLN A 279 -48.70 20.68 -109.39
C GLN A 279 -47.75 19.97 -110.37
N ASP A 280 -46.64 20.61 -110.71
CA ASP A 280 -45.57 20.04 -111.53
C ASP A 280 -44.23 20.09 -110.79
N PRO A 281 -43.71 18.93 -110.33
CA PRO A 281 -42.47 18.86 -109.56
C PRO A 281 -41.21 19.20 -110.37
N THR A 282 -41.33 19.49 -111.66
CA THR A 282 -40.21 19.94 -112.52
C THR A 282 -40.12 21.45 -112.64
N VAL A 283 -41.18 22.17 -112.23
CA VAL A 283 -41.23 23.62 -112.23
C VAL A 283 -40.50 24.13 -110.98
N SER A 284 -39.61 25.09 -111.16
CA SER A 284 -38.93 25.74 -110.04
C SER A 284 -39.88 26.64 -109.27
N ILE A 285 -39.63 26.83 -107.98
CA ILE A 285 -40.46 27.63 -107.08
C ILE A 285 -40.53 29.09 -107.56
N GLY A 286 -39.43 29.60 -108.12
CA GLY A 286 -39.33 30.96 -108.61
C GLY A 286 -39.10 31.97 -107.48
N SER A 287 -38.58 33.14 -107.84
CA SER A 287 -38.17 34.15 -106.86
C SER A 287 -39.34 34.86 -106.17
N THR A 288 -40.55 34.83 -106.75
CA THR A 288 -41.74 35.45 -106.15
C THR A 288 -42.34 34.62 -105.01
N GLU A 289 -42.34 33.28 -105.14
CA GLU A 289 -42.97 32.39 -104.16
C GLU A 289 -41.99 31.87 -103.10
N LEU A 290 -40.68 31.93 -103.39
CA LEU A 290 -39.64 31.45 -102.47
C LEU A 290 -39.72 32.05 -101.06
N PRO A 291 -39.95 33.36 -100.84
CA PRO A 291 -40.08 33.91 -99.49
C PRO A 291 -41.22 33.26 -98.69
N SER A 292 -42.41 33.12 -99.31
CA SER A 292 -43.57 32.48 -98.67
C SER A 292 -43.29 31.01 -98.31
N VAL A 293 -42.56 30.30 -99.18
CA VAL A 293 -42.14 28.91 -98.96
C VAL A 293 -41.16 28.80 -97.79
N LEU A 294 -40.17 29.70 -97.71
CA LEU A 294 -39.19 29.73 -96.63
C LEU A 294 -39.84 30.11 -95.29
N ASP A 295 -40.73 31.11 -95.27
CA ASP A 295 -41.51 31.49 -94.08
C ASP A 295 -42.36 30.31 -93.55
N PHE A 296 -42.95 29.52 -94.46
CA PHE A 296 -43.67 28.32 -94.07
C PHE A 296 -42.74 27.30 -93.39
N ILE A 297 -41.58 27.02 -93.98
CA ILE A 297 -40.62 26.05 -93.40
C ILE A 297 -40.08 26.56 -92.06
N GLU A 298 -39.74 27.85 -91.98
CA GLU A 298 -39.24 28.46 -90.75
C GLU A 298 -40.26 28.35 -89.61
N SER A 299 -41.50 28.76 -89.86
CA SER A 299 -42.56 28.75 -88.86
C SER A 299 -43.02 27.34 -88.49
N ARG A 300 -43.01 26.40 -89.44
CA ARG A 300 -43.55 25.06 -89.24
C ARG A 300 -42.53 24.06 -88.71
N LEU A 301 -41.25 24.25 -89.01
CA LEU A 301 -40.21 23.25 -88.80
C LEU A 301 -39.01 23.83 -88.05
N LEU A 302 -38.42 24.93 -88.54
CA LEU A 302 -37.15 25.42 -88.01
C LEU A 302 -37.30 26.05 -86.63
N THR A 303 -38.31 26.90 -86.42
CA THR A 303 -38.57 27.56 -85.13
C THR A 303 -38.77 26.54 -84.01
N ASP A 304 -39.51 25.47 -84.30
CA ASP A 304 -39.83 24.41 -83.35
C ASP A 304 -38.63 23.53 -83.00
N LEU A 305 -37.65 23.45 -83.90
CA LEU A 305 -36.40 22.71 -83.73
C LEU A 305 -35.22 23.61 -83.36
N CYS A 306 -35.45 24.91 -83.16
CA CYS A 306 -34.41 25.93 -82.94
C CYS A 306 -33.32 25.97 -84.02
N LEU A 307 -33.72 25.80 -85.28
CA LEU A 307 -32.82 25.81 -86.42
C LEU A 307 -32.78 27.19 -87.06
N ASP A 308 -31.61 27.52 -87.60
CA ASP A 308 -31.38 28.77 -88.30
C ASP A 308 -31.76 28.63 -89.79
N LEU A 309 -32.57 29.57 -90.27
CA LEU A 309 -33.05 29.55 -91.66
C LEU A 309 -31.91 29.77 -92.66
N ASP A 310 -30.89 30.56 -92.30
CA ASP A 310 -29.75 30.83 -93.19
C ASP A 310 -28.85 29.58 -93.31
N ASP A 311 -28.64 28.83 -92.22
CA ASP A 311 -27.92 27.55 -92.25
C ASP A 311 -28.64 26.49 -93.13
N MET A 312 -29.97 26.39 -93.03
CA MET A 312 -30.75 25.51 -93.91
C MET A 312 -30.63 25.96 -95.38
N GLN A 313 -30.72 27.25 -95.66
CA GLN A 313 -30.57 27.77 -97.02
C GLN A 313 -29.19 27.44 -97.60
N LEU A 314 -28.13 27.59 -96.81
CA LEU A 314 -26.76 27.24 -97.19
C LEU A 314 -26.65 25.74 -97.51
N TYR A 315 -27.20 24.88 -96.64
CA TYR A 315 -27.26 23.43 -96.87
C TYR A 315 -27.95 23.11 -98.20
N LEU A 316 -29.11 23.72 -98.46
CA LEU A 316 -29.89 23.46 -99.67
C LEU A 316 -29.15 23.91 -100.92
N GLN A 317 -28.51 25.08 -100.91
CA GLN A 317 -27.69 25.56 -102.04
C GLN A 317 -26.55 24.58 -102.34
N GLN A 318 -25.83 24.16 -101.31
CA GLN A 318 -24.65 23.30 -101.47
C GLN A 318 -25.00 21.88 -101.90
N THR A 319 -26.09 21.31 -101.36
CA THR A 319 -26.51 19.93 -101.68
C THR A 319 -27.26 19.82 -103.00
N SER A 320 -27.95 20.86 -103.45
CA SER A 320 -28.62 20.89 -104.75
C SER A 320 -27.71 21.28 -105.92
N GLY A 321 -26.58 21.94 -105.63
CA GLY A 321 -25.69 22.50 -106.65
C GLY A 321 -26.26 23.73 -107.36
N LYS A 322 -27.29 24.37 -106.79
CA LYS A 322 -27.93 25.57 -107.31
C LYS A 322 -27.34 26.81 -106.65
N THR A 323 -27.02 27.82 -107.46
CA THR A 323 -26.54 29.12 -106.95
C THR A 323 -27.67 30.00 -106.44
N ASP A 324 -28.88 29.83 -106.97
CA ASP A 324 -30.09 30.53 -106.54
C ASP A 324 -31.12 29.48 -106.07
N LEU A 325 -31.64 29.66 -104.86
CA LEU A 325 -32.69 28.80 -104.30
C LEU A 325 -33.99 28.90 -105.10
N SER A 326 -34.19 29.98 -105.86
CA SER A 326 -35.37 30.14 -106.73
C SER A 326 -35.43 29.11 -107.86
N ASP A 327 -34.29 28.48 -108.19
CA ASP A 327 -34.18 27.40 -109.17
C ASP A 327 -34.51 26.01 -108.60
N LEU A 328 -34.76 25.90 -107.29
CA LEU A 328 -35.17 24.63 -106.68
C LEU A 328 -36.58 24.26 -107.10
N THR A 329 -36.77 22.99 -107.38
CA THR A 329 -38.09 22.37 -107.48
C THR A 329 -38.65 22.04 -106.10
N SER A 330 -39.97 21.88 -106.00
CA SER A 330 -40.62 21.48 -104.74
C SER A 330 -40.08 20.15 -104.19
N ASN A 331 -39.74 19.21 -105.06
CA ASN A 331 -39.23 17.90 -104.66
C ASN A 331 -37.79 17.98 -104.14
N GLU A 332 -36.94 18.81 -104.76
CA GLU A 332 -35.57 19.04 -104.26
C GLU A 332 -35.61 19.71 -102.89
N LEU A 333 -36.51 20.69 -102.70
CA LEU A 333 -36.72 21.33 -101.39
C LEU A 333 -37.18 20.31 -100.34
N ILE A 334 -38.22 19.52 -100.62
CA ILE A 334 -38.73 18.51 -99.68
C ILE A 334 -37.66 17.49 -99.31
N GLN A 335 -36.92 16.96 -100.29
CA GLN A 335 -35.84 16.00 -100.01
C GLN A 335 -34.67 16.64 -99.26
N GLY A 336 -34.29 17.86 -99.63
CA GLY A 336 -33.21 18.61 -98.98
C GLY A 336 -33.55 18.91 -97.53
N THR A 337 -34.70 19.52 -97.27
CA THR A 337 -35.17 19.80 -95.91
C THR A 337 -35.33 18.52 -95.08
N SER A 338 -35.84 17.43 -95.67
CA SER A 338 -35.92 16.14 -94.97
C SER A 338 -34.55 15.60 -94.57
N ARG A 339 -33.53 15.72 -95.42
CA ARG A 339 -32.16 15.27 -95.09
C ARG A 339 -31.51 16.18 -94.05
N TYR A 340 -31.71 17.49 -94.16
CA TYR A 340 -31.22 18.47 -93.19
C TYR A 340 -31.76 18.15 -91.78
N VAL A 341 -33.08 17.93 -91.68
CA VAL A 341 -33.70 17.52 -90.42
C VAL A 341 -33.18 16.19 -89.91
N THR A 342 -32.89 15.21 -90.77
CA THR A 342 -32.28 13.95 -90.32
C THR A 342 -30.92 14.20 -89.66
N LEU A 343 -30.08 15.07 -90.23
CA LEU A 343 -28.79 15.44 -89.65
C LEU A 343 -28.95 16.15 -88.30
N VAL A 344 -29.96 17.02 -88.18
CA VAL A 344 -30.32 17.68 -86.91
C VAL A 344 -30.72 16.65 -85.85
N MET A 345 -31.55 15.67 -86.22
CA MET A 345 -31.98 14.62 -85.29
C MET A 345 -30.81 13.73 -84.87
N GLU A 346 -29.89 13.43 -85.78
CA GLU A 346 -28.65 12.72 -85.48
C GLU A 346 -27.73 13.55 -84.57
N TYR A 347 -27.64 14.86 -84.78
CA TYR A 347 -26.90 15.76 -83.89
C TYR A 347 -27.52 15.83 -82.48
N TYR A 348 -28.85 15.94 -82.39
CA TYR A 348 -29.56 16.06 -81.12
C TYR A 348 -29.67 14.74 -80.33
N PHE A 349 -29.80 13.60 -81.02
CA PHE A 349 -30.16 12.32 -80.39
C PHE A 349 -29.37 11.10 -80.91
N GLY A 350 -28.40 11.27 -81.81
CA GLY A 350 -27.73 10.17 -82.53
C GLY A 350 -26.80 9.27 -81.72
N GLY A 351 -26.75 9.41 -80.39
CA GLY A 351 -26.00 8.52 -79.50
C GLY A 351 -24.47 8.61 -79.57
N ASN A 352 -23.90 9.25 -80.60
CA ASN A 352 -22.47 9.50 -80.75
C ASN A 352 -22.05 10.74 -79.96
N TYR A 353 -22.10 10.63 -78.64
CA TYR A 353 -21.68 11.70 -77.74
C TYR A 353 -20.15 11.81 -77.69
N GLY A 354 -19.59 12.99 -77.98
CA GLY A 354 -18.18 13.34 -77.70
C GLY A 354 -17.24 13.45 -78.89
N ASP A 355 -17.32 12.58 -79.90
CA ASP A 355 -16.38 12.59 -81.05
C ASP A 355 -16.97 13.25 -82.31
N ASP A 356 -18.30 13.22 -82.48
CA ASP A 356 -18.99 13.70 -83.69
C ASP A 356 -19.75 15.03 -83.47
N GLY A 357 -19.57 15.66 -82.30
CA GLY A 357 -20.17 16.96 -81.97
C GLY A 357 -21.65 16.93 -81.55
N GLY A 358 -22.29 15.77 -81.43
CA GLY A 358 -23.69 15.66 -81.00
C GLY A 358 -23.92 16.07 -79.54
N VAL A 359 -25.17 16.41 -79.21
CA VAL A 359 -25.58 16.92 -77.89
C VAL A 359 -25.70 15.77 -76.89
N SER A 360 -24.86 15.78 -75.86
CA SER A 360 -24.92 14.82 -74.76
C SER A 360 -26.20 14.95 -73.93
N PRO A 361 -26.62 13.87 -73.24
CA PRO A 361 -27.66 13.96 -72.23
C PRO A 361 -27.36 15.08 -71.23
N GLU A 362 -26.09 15.20 -70.80
CA GLU A 362 -25.51 16.24 -69.93
C GLU A 362 -25.93 17.64 -70.36
N GLU A 363 -25.59 17.99 -71.59
CA GLU A 363 -25.88 19.29 -72.20
C GLU A 363 -27.38 19.55 -72.34
N TRP A 364 -28.18 18.54 -72.68
CA TRP A 364 -29.63 18.66 -72.69
C TRP A 364 -30.20 18.97 -71.30
N GLY A 365 -29.65 18.35 -70.26
CA GLY A 365 -30.04 18.62 -68.88
C GLY A 365 -29.71 20.04 -68.45
N GLU A 366 -28.51 20.53 -68.79
CA GLU A 366 -28.09 21.93 -68.54
C GLU A 366 -28.97 22.93 -69.30
N ALA A 367 -29.34 22.60 -70.54
CA ALA A 367 -30.26 23.38 -71.36
C ALA A 367 -31.73 23.28 -70.92
N SER A 368 -32.02 22.59 -69.82
CA SER A 368 -33.40 22.34 -69.34
C SER A 368 -34.31 21.71 -70.41
N TYR A 369 -33.72 20.87 -71.28
CA TYR A 369 -34.37 20.18 -72.39
C TYR A 369 -35.05 21.11 -73.40
N GLN A 370 -34.47 22.30 -73.62
CA GLN A 370 -34.92 23.27 -74.61
C GLN A 370 -33.79 23.59 -75.57
N CYS A 371 -34.02 23.41 -76.88
CA CYS A 371 -32.99 23.62 -77.89
C CYS A 371 -32.47 25.07 -77.94
N GLN A 372 -33.28 26.06 -77.55
CA GLN A 372 -32.86 27.48 -77.50
C GLN A 372 -31.77 27.73 -76.45
N ASN A 373 -31.69 26.87 -75.42
CA ASN A 373 -30.76 27.02 -74.30
C ASN A 373 -29.49 26.18 -74.51
N LEU A 374 -29.37 25.46 -75.62
CA LEU A 374 -28.14 24.77 -75.96
C LEU A 374 -27.02 25.79 -76.20
N GLN A 375 -25.85 25.54 -75.61
CA GLN A 375 -24.71 26.44 -75.77
C GLN A 375 -24.22 26.50 -77.23
N LEU A 376 -24.36 25.39 -77.94
CA LEU A 376 -24.01 25.24 -79.35
C LEU A 376 -25.28 24.86 -80.13
N PRO A 377 -25.85 25.78 -80.93
CA PRO A 377 -26.93 25.43 -81.83
C PRO A 377 -26.40 24.53 -82.95
N PHE A 378 -27.31 23.78 -83.58
CA PHE A 378 -26.96 23.00 -84.76
C PHE A 378 -26.48 23.96 -85.87
N LEU A 379 -25.32 23.65 -86.43
CA LEU A 379 -24.76 24.28 -87.61
C LEU A 379 -24.29 23.16 -88.52
N TRP A 380 -24.71 23.18 -89.77
CA TRP A 380 -24.34 22.13 -90.72
C TRP A 380 -22.87 22.25 -91.19
N SER A 381 -22.29 23.45 -91.12
CA SER A 381 -21.02 23.84 -91.77
C SER A 381 -19.77 23.09 -91.33
#